data_AF-A0A4P9YS09-F1
#
_entry.id   AF-A0A4P9YS09-F1
#
_cell.length_a   1.000
_cell.length_b   1.000
_cell.length_c   1.000
_cell.angle_alpha   90.00
_cell.angle_beta   90.00
_cell.angle_gamma   90.00
#
_symmetry.space_group_name_H-M   'P 1'
#
loop_
_entity.id
_entity.type
_entity.pdbx_description
1 polymer ?
#
loop_
_entity_poly.entity_id
_entity_poly.type
_entity_poly.pdbx_seq_one_letter_code
_entity_poly.pdbx_strand_id
1 'polypeptide(L)'
;MLFKAGQSGRDLLKKDKPMLPESLGVYVAGLYLTVLTLFIPINYLGKANHSTLVSYLSALLSICCMILLGFVDDVLDLRWRDKVFLPAVASLPLLLVYFVNEGITYVTVPIPFREYFGNYIDLAIFCTNSINILAGINGLEVGQSVVIAIFIMLHNIIQIMLNISPQLCENNYFSLYMLIPFTTLSLTLLKYNWYPAKVFVGDTYCYFAGMTFAVVGILGHFSKTMMLFFLPQIFNFVFSVPQLFKMVPCPRHRMPNLNVTSGKLENSFAEFDLSEVNIIGLICIKILRALGLIDLKKAANEERVIISNFTILNSCLIWFGSLSERDLAKLMIFLQIFACLFGLSVRYGFSNLLY
;
A
#
# COMPACT_ATOMS: atom_id res chain seq x y z
N MET A 1 -4.66 13.65 22.98
CA MET A 1 -5.15 12.33 23.44
C MET A 1 -4.15 11.25 23.09
N LEU A 2 -3.76 11.08 21.83
CA LEU A 2 -2.74 10.09 21.39
C LEU A 2 -1.43 10.13 22.20
N PHE A 3 -0.84 11.31 22.43
CA PHE A 3 0.33 11.44 23.32
C PHE A 3 0.10 10.90 24.74
N LYS A 4 -1.10 11.11 25.30
CA LYS A 4 -1.43 10.59 26.64
C LYS A 4 -1.58 9.07 26.65
N ALA A 5 -1.94 8.47 25.51
CA ALA A 5 -2.06 7.03 25.32
C ALA A 5 -0.73 6.36 24.91
N GLY A 6 0.39 7.11 24.90
CA GLY A 6 1.69 6.60 24.45
C GLY A 6 1.82 6.37 22.95
N GLN A 7 0.82 6.78 22.15
CA GLN A 7 0.78 6.58 20.70
C GLN A 7 1.50 7.74 20.00
N SER A 8 2.81 7.60 19.81
CA SER A 8 3.67 8.62 19.21
C SER A 8 4.98 8.05 18.66
N GLY A 9 5.40 8.53 17.49
CA GLY A 9 6.62 8.12 16.78
C GLY A 9 7.55 9.30 16.52
N ARG A 10 8.87 9.06 16.46
CA ARG A 10 9.86 10.12 16.19
C ARG A 10 9.99 10.28 14.69
N ASP A 11 9.98 11.51 14.19
CA ASP A 11 10.31 11.77 12.79
C ASP A 11 11.81 11.60 12.55
N LEU A 12 12.21 10.38 12.17
CA LEU A 12 13.61 9.97 12.01
C LEU A 12 14.34 10.78 10.92
N LEU A 13 13.61 11.44 10.02
CA LEU A 13 14.15 12.19 8.89
C LEU A 13 14.22 13.70 9.15
N LYS A 14 14.14 14.12 10.42
CA LYS A 14 14.40 15.50 10.86
C LYS A 14 15.61 15.57 11.80
N LYS A 15 16.28 16.72 11.78
CA LYS A 15 17.44 17.00 12.64
C LYS A 15 17.16 16.74 14.12
N ASP A 16 16.06 17.29 14.64
CA ASP A 16 15.72 17.22 16.06
C ASP A 16 14.83 16.02 16.42
N LYS A 17 14.51 15.17 15.43
CA LYS A 17 13.66 13.98 15.58
C LYS A 17 12.41 14.22 16.44
N PRO A 18 11.56 15.21 16.08
CA PRO A 18 10.42 15.61 16.88
C PRO A 18 9.48 14.43 17.11
N MET A 19 8.87 14.41 18.29
CA MET A 19 7.87 13.41 18.68
C MET A 19 6.51 13.81 18.10
N LEU A 20 5.95 13.00 17.21
CA LEU A 20 4.66 13.26 16.58
C LEU A 20 3.63 12.22 17.04
N PRO A 21 2.34 12.57 17.13
CA PRO A 21 1.29 11.59 17.42
C PRO A 21 1.19 10.59 16.28
N GLU A 22 1.01 9.31 16.63
CA GLU A 22 0.97 8.19 15.69
C GLU A 22 -0.44 7.57 15.61
N SER A 23 -0.66 6.72 14.60
CA SER A 23 -1.94 6.02 14.38
C SER A 23 -3.15 6.91 14.15
N LEU A 24 -2.97 8.11 13.59
CA LEU A 24 -4.11 8.99 13.28
C LEU A 24 -5.06 8.36 12.22
N GLY A 25 -4.58 7.35 11.49
CA GLY A 25 -5.40 6.50 10.63
C GLY A 25 -6.65 5.95 11.31
N VAL A 26 -6.61 5.64 12.61
CA VAL A 26 -7.76 5.10 13.36
C VAL A 26 -8.94 6.08 13.42
N TYR A 27 -8.67 7.38 13.58
CA TYR A 27 -9.71 8.41 13.63
C TYR A 27 -10.36 8.60 12.26
N VAL A 28 -9.55 8.64 11.21
CA VAL A 28 -9.99 8.79 9.82
C VAL A 28 -10.82 7.59 9.41
N ALA A 29 -10.38 6.39 9.76
CA ALA A 29 -11.09 5.15 9.47
C ALA A 29 -12.38 4.99 10.30
N GLY A 30 -12.39 5.43 11.56
CA GLY A 30 -13.61 5.48 12.38
C GLY A 30 -14.66 6.44 11.83
N LEU A 31 -14.24 7.63 11.38
CA LEU A 31 -15.13 8.57 10.69
C LEU A 31 -15.64 7.99 9.37
N TYR A 32 -14.79 7.30 8.62
CA TYR A 32 -15.17 6.61 7.39
C TYR A 32 -16.28 5.58 7.63
N LEU A 33 -16.10 4.68 8.60
CA LEU A 33 -17.11 3.68 8.97
C LEU A 33 -18.42 4.35 9.44
N THR A 34 -18.32 5.43 10.21
CA THR A 34 -19.49 6.19 10.67
C THR A 34 -20.28 6.76 9.49
N VAL A 35 -19.59 7.43 8.55
CA VAL A 35 -20.20 8.00 7.34
C VAL A 35 -20.90 6.92 6.52
N LEU A 36 -20.23 5.79 6.25
CA LEU A 36 -20.82 4.72 5.47
C LEU A 36 -22.00 4.05 6.17
N THR A 37 -21.93 3.85 7.48
CA THR A 37 -23.03 3.28 8.27
C THR A 37 -24.27 4.18 8.20
N LEU A 38 -24.09 5.49 8.34
CA LEU A 38 -25.18 6.47 8.21
C LEU A 38 -25.74 6.55 6.79
N PHE A 39 -24.98 6.12 5.78
CA PHE A 39 -25.40 6.10 4.38
C PHE A 39 -26.17 4.82 4.00
N ILE A 40 -26.16 3.77 4.84
CA ILE A 40 -26.91 2.52 4.60
C ILE A 40 -28.41 2.79 4.39
N PRO A 41 -29.12 3.50 5.29
CA PRO A 41 -30.55 3.69 5.13
C PRO A 41 -30.88 4.48 3.85
N ILE A 42 -30.02 5.42 3.45
CA ILE A 42 -30.24 6.24 2.24
C ILE A 42 -30.21 5.39 0.98
N ASN A 43 -29.30 4.41 0.89
CA ASN A 43 -29.17 3.56 -0.30
C ASN A 43 -30.17 2.39 -0.34
N TYR A 44 -30.65 1.95 0.82
CA TYR A 44 -31.37 0.67 0.92
C TYR A 44 -32.81 0.79 1.47
N LEU A 45 -33.25 1.94 1.98
CA LEU A 45 -34.66 2.12 2.37
C LEU A 45 -35.56 2.17 1.12
N GLY A 46 -36.45 1.18 0.98
CA GLY A 46 -37.55 1.18 0.01
C GLY A 46 -37.38 0.28 -1.22
N LYS A 47 -36.15 -0.15 -1.57
CA LYS A 47 -35.84 -1.11 -2.65
C LYS A 47 -34.58 -1.94 -2.37
N ALA A 48 -34.44 -2.48 -1.15
CA ALA A 48 -33.25 -3.26 -0.80
C ALA A 48 -33.20 -4.58 -1.60
N ASN A 49 -32.26 -4.68 -2.53
CA ASN A 49 -31.80 -5.98 -2.99
C ASN A 49 -30.94 -6.59 -1.87
N HIS A 50 -31.36 -7.74 -1.34
CA HIS A 50 -30.68 -8.39 -0.22
C HIS A 50 -29.22 -8.71 -0.59
N SER A 51 -28.93 -9.08 -1.83
CA SER A 51 -27.56 -9.41 -2.25
C SER A 51 -26.62 -8.20 -2.19
N THR A 52 -27.08 -7.02 -2.61
CA THR A 52 -26.27 -5.80 -2.62
C THR A 52 -26.04 -5.27 -1.21
N LEU A 53 -27.05 -5.38 -0.32
CA LEU A 53 -26.89 -5.06 1.09
C LEU A 53 -25.90 -6.01 1.80
N VAL A 54 -25.97 -7.31 1.53
CA VAL A 54 -25.03 -8.31 2.08
C VAL A 54 -23.59 -8.02 1.64
N SER A 55 -23.38 -7.70 0.37
CA SER A 55 -22.07 -7.28 -0.15
C SER A 55 -21.56 -6.02 0.53
N TYR A 56 -22.44 -5.03 0.74
CA TYR A 56 -22.08 -3.78 1.42
C TYR A 56 -21.71 -3.99 2.89
N LEU A 57 -22.50 -4.76 3.64
CA LEU A 57 -22.22 -5.06 5.04
C LEU A 57 -20.95 -5.90 5.20
N SER A 58 -20.69 -6.82 4.28
CA SER A 58 -19.49 -7.66 4.31
C SER A 58 -18.24 -6.86 4.00
N ALA A 59 -18.33 -5.93 3.05
CA ALA A 59 -17.28 -4.94 2.80
C ALA A 59 -16.97 -4.12 4.07
N LEU A 60 -17.98 -3.56 4.72
CA LEU A 60 -17.80 -2.79 5.97
C LEU A 60 -17.21 -3.63 7.10
N LEU A 61 -17.68 -4.87 7.27
CA LEU A 61 -17.17 -5.77 8.29
C LEU A 61 -15.69 -6.08 8.05
N SER A 62 -15.33 -6.40 6.82
CA SER A 62 -13.95 -6.66 6.42
C SER A 62 -13.04 -5.44 6.62
N ILE A 63 -13.50 -4.24 6.24
CA ILE A 63 -12.75 -2.99 6.48
C ILE A 63 -12.61 -2.73 7.99
N CYS A 64 -13.68 -2.91 8.77
CA CYS A 64 -13.68 -2.74 10.23
C CYS A 64 -12.68 -3.70 10.90
N CYS A 65 -12.70 -4.99 10.54
CA CYS A 65 -11.73 -5.97 11.03
C CYS A 65 -10.30 -5.57 10.69
N MET A 66 -10.05 -5.05 9.49
CA MET A 66 -8.71 -4.62 9.09
C MET A 66 -8.25 -3.36 9.82
N ILE A 67 -9.15 -2.40 10.07
CA ILE A 67 -8.86 -1.20 10.88
C ILE A 67 -8.49 -1.61 12.30
N LEU A 68 -9.28 -2.50 12.91
CA LEU A 68 -8.99 -3.02 14.24
C LEU A 68 -7.63 -3.70 14.27
N LEU A 69 -7.35 -4.55 13.29
CA LEU A 69 -6.07 -5.25 13.20
C LEU A 69 -4.89 -4.28 13.03
N GLY A 70 -4.99 -3.30 12.15
CA GLY A 70 -3.95 -2.30 11.96
C GLY A 70 -3.72 -1.45 13.21
N PHE A 71 -4.77 -1.17 13.99
CA PHE A 71 -4.64 -0.50 15.28
C PHE A 71 -4.00 -1.39 16.35
N VAL A 72 -4.34 -2.68 16.36
CA VAL A 72 -3.66 -3.66 17.22
C VAL A 72 -2.17 -3.77 16.85
N ASP A 73 -1.84 -3.73 15.56
CA ASP A 73 -0.45 -3.74 15.08
C ASP A 73 0.32 -2.50 15.56
N ASP A 74 -0.27 -1.32 15.42
CA ASP A 74 0.31 -0.07 15.93
C ASP A 74 0.56 -0.09 17.45
N VAL A 75 -0.35 -0.68 18.22
CA VAL A 75 -0.26 -0.69 19.69
C VAL A 75 0.67 -1.79 20.21
N LEU A 76 0.70 -2.95 19.56
CA LEU A 76 1.39 -4.15 20.05
C LEU A 76 2.70 -4.49 19.30
N ASP A 77 3.03 -3.80 18.20
CA ASP A 77 4.18 -4.07 17.32
C ASP A 77 4.23 -5.57 16.94
N LEU A 78 3.21 -6.03 16.19
CA LEU A 78 3.02 -7.45 15.92
C LEU A 78 4.17 -8.04 15.08
N ARG A 79 4.39 -9.35 15.21
CA ARG A 79 5.42 -10.04 14.44
C ARG A 79 4.99 -10.14 12.98
N TRP A 80 5.97 -10.15 12.07
CA TRP A 80 5.73 -10.20 10.61
C TRP A 80 4.78 -11.33 10.16
N ARG A 81 4.77 -12.47 10.86
CA ARG A 81 3.88 -13.60 10.55
C ARG A 81 2.41 -13.24 10.79
N ASP A 82 2.16 -12.51 11.87
CA ASP A 82 0.83 -12.05 12.25
C ASP A 82 0.33 -11.00 11.23
N LYS A 83 1.24 -10.18 10.67
CA LYS A 83 0.97 -9.23 9.58
C LYS A 83 0.62 -9.86 8.23
N VAL A 84 0.80 -11.18 8.07
CA VAL A 84 0.37 -11.94 6.89
C VAL A 84 -0.89 -12.74 7.19
N PHE A 85 -0.92 -13.44 8.33
CA PHE A 85 -2.02 -14.33 8.70
C PHE A 85 -3.30 -13.56 9.07
N LEU A 86 -3.19 -12.52 9.90
CA LEU A 86 -4.37 -11.81 10.40
C LEU A 86 -5.12 -11.04 9.31
N PRO A 87 -4.46 -10.40 8.33
CA PRO A 87 -5.18 -9.81 7.19
C PRO A 87 -5.95 -10.85 6.35
N ALA A 88 -5.46 -12.09 6.24
CA ALA A 88 -6.17 -13.18 5.57
C ALA A 88 -7.45 -13.58 6.31
N VAL A 89 -7.43 -13.52 7.65
CA VAL A 89 -8.63 -13.76 8.47
C VAL A 89 -9.61 -12.58 8.35
N ALA A 90 -9.10 -11.35 8.35
CA ALA A 90 -9.91 -10.14 8.21
C ALA A 90 -10.61 -10.02 6.83
N SER A 91 -10.06 -10.66 5.79
CA SER A 91 -10.68 -10.71 4.46
C SER A 91 -11.77 -11.78 4.33
N LEU A 92 -11.91 -12.73 5.27
CA LEU A 92 -12.87 -13.83 5.17
C LEU A 92 -14.33 -13.39 4.92
N PRO A 93 -14.89 -12.35 5.57
CA PRO A 93 -16.25 -11.90 5.28
C PRO A 93 -16.45 -11.53 3.80
N LEU A 94 -15.51 -10.78 3.23
CA LEU A 94 -15.48 -10.44 1.81
C LEU A 94 -15.37 -11.69 0.93
N LEU A 95 -14.45 -12.61 1.27
CA LEU A 95 -14.23 -13.84 0.51
C LEU A 95 -15.46 -14.73 0.48
N LEU A 96 -16.15 -14.91 1.61
CA LEU A 96 -17.35 -15.74 1.72
C LEU A 96 -18.50 -15.18 0.87
N VAL A 97 -18.74 -13.87 0.94
CA VAL A 97 -19.81 -13.26 0.14
C VAL A 97 -19.50 -13.30 -1.35
N TYR A 98 -18.24 -13.11 -1.72
CA TYR A 98 -17.84 -13.18 -3.12
C TYR A 98 -17.81 -14.60 -3.68
N PHE A 99 -17.47 -15.61 -2.86
CA PHE A 99 -17.59 -17.03 -3.21
C PHE A 99 -19.04 -17.42 -3.49
N VAL A 100 -19.98 -16.92 -2.68
CA VAL A 100 -21.41 -17.16 -2.87
C VAL A 100 -21.96 -16.44 -4.12
N ASN A 101 -21.31 -15.36 -4.55
CA ASN A 101 -21.80 -14.45 -5.60
C ASN A 101 -21.02 -14.47 -6.94
N GLU A 102 -20.12 -15.43 -7.19
CA GLU A 102 -19.47 -15.71 -8.50
C GLU A 102 -18.15 -14.99 -8.89
N GLY A 103 -17.09 -14.92 -8.07
CA GLY A 103 -15.82 -14.38 -8.61
C GLY A 103 -14.46 -14.86 -8.08
N ILE A 104 -13.41 -14.27 -8.67
CA ILE A 104 -11.96 -14.48 -8.40
C ILE A 104 -11.43 -13.53 -7.32
N THR A 105 -10.98 -14.04 -6.17
CA THR A 105 -10.54 -13.23 -5.00
C THR A 105 -9.03 -13.06 -4.87
N TYR A 106 -8.27 -13.62 -5.81
CA TYR A 106 -6.83 -13.78 -5.69
C TYR A 106 -6.05 -13.08 -6.79
N VAL A 107 -4.79 -12.76 -6.49
CA VAL A 107 -3.76 -12.42 -7.47
C VAL A 107 -2.89 -13.64 -7.70
N THR A 108 -2.61 -13.97 -8.96
CA THR A 108 -1.69 -15.07 -9.30
C THR A 108 -0.28 -14.76 -8.84
N VAL A 109 0.31 -15.67 -8.07
CA VAL A 109 1.69 -15.58 -7.62
C VAL A 109 2.62 -15.84 -8.80
N PRO A 110 3.71 -15.05 -8.99
CA PRO A 110 4.70 -15.34 -10.00
C PRO A 110 5.30 -16.74 -9.79
N ILE A 111 5.53 -17.49 -10.88
CA ILE A 111 5.91 -18.91 -10.88
C ILE A 111 7.02 -19.27 -9.86
N PRO A 112 8.13 -18.49 -9.73
CA PRO A 112 9.21 -18.82 -8.80
C PRO A 112 8.80 -18.81 -7.32
N PHE A 113 7.70 -18.15 -6.96
CA PHE A 113 7.27 -17.99 -5.57
C PHE A 113 6.06 -18.87 -5.20
N ARG A 114 5.52 -19.64 -6.16
CA ARG A 114 4.31 -20.45 -5.95
C ARG A 114 4.50 -21.57 -4.93
N GLU A 115 5.70 -22.11 -4.82
CA GLU A 115 6.01 -23.17 -3.85
C GLU A 115 5.90 -22.67 -2.39
N TYR A 116 6.13 -21.37 -2.16
CA TYR A 116 6.14 -20.77 -0.82
C TYR A 116 4.80 -20.13 -0.43
N PHE A 117 4.08 -19.55 -1.40
CA PHE A 117 2.84 -18.79 -1.14
C PHE A 117 1.60 -19.41 -1.78
N GLY A 118 1.74 -20.58 -2.42
CA GLY A 118 0.70 -21.17 -3.24
C GLY A 118 0.52 -20.46 -4.58
N ASN A 119 -0.50 -20.86 -5.33
CA ASN A 119 -0.77 -20.29 -6.65
C ASN A 119 -1.30 -18.85 -6.61
N TYR A 120 -1.76 -18.41 -5.44
CA TYR A 120 -2.66 -17.28 -5.26
C TYR A 120 -2.31 -16.52 -3.97
N ILE A 121 -2.15 -15.21 -4.05
CA ILE A 121 -2.08 -14.31 -2.90
C ILE A 121 -3.41 -13.58 -2.78
N ASP A 122 -3.93 -13.50 -1.55
CA ASP A 122 -5.12 -12.71 -1.23
C ASP A 122 -4.84 -11.22 -1.51
N LEU A 123 -5.70 -10.60 -2.31
CA LEU A 123 -5.57 -9.20 -2.70
C LEU A 123 -5.56 -8.26 -1.49
N ALA A 124 -6.29 -8.58 -0.42
CA ALA A 124 -6.30 -7.81 0.82
C ALA A 124 -4.92 -7.84 1.49
N ILE A 125 -4.32 -9.03 1.64
CA ILE A 125 -2.97 -9.17 2.22
C ILE A 125 -1.96 -8.38 1.39
N PHE A 126 -2.05 -8.47 0.06
CA PHE A 126 -1.14 -7.75 -0.82
C PHE A 126 -1.32 -6.22 -0.69
N CYS A 127 -2.54 -5.70 -0.84
CA CYS A 127 -2.80 -4.26 -0.85
C CYS A 127 -2.40 -3.60 0.48
N THR A 128 -2.69 -4.21 1.63
CA THR A 128 -2.34 -3.64 2.94
C THR A 128 -0.83 -3.60 3.15
N ASN A 129 -0.15 -4.72 2.92
CA ASN A 129 1.29 -4.81 3.12
C ASN A 129 2.07 -3.99 2.10
N SER A 130 1.62 -3.94 0.84
CA SER A 130 2.33 -3.25 -0.24
C SER A 130 2.37 -1.72 -0.03
N ILE A 131 1.28 -1.13 0.46
CA ILE A 131 1.26 0.28 0.92
C ILE A 131 2.16 0.44 2.15
N ASN A 132 2.07 -0.48 3.12
CA ASN A 132 2.82 -0.37 4.37
C ASN A 132 4.35 -0.43 4.20
N ILE A 133 4.84 -1.22 3.25
CA ILE A 133 6.28 -1.29 2.97
C ILE A 133 6.78 -0.16 2.05
N LEU A 134 5.88 0.56 1.38
CA LEU A 134 6.19 1.75 0.58
C LEU A 134 5.87 3.01 1.40
N ALA A 135 6.59 3.16 2.50
CA ALA A 135 6.33 4.13 3.55
C ALA A 135 7.64 4.75 4.08
N GLY A 136 7.52 5.67 5.03
CA GLY A 136 8.66 6.20 5.79
C GLY A 136 9.17 7.57 5.33
N ILE A 137 8.41 8.29 4.49
CA ILE A 137 8.62 9.73 4.25
C ILE A 137 7.28 10.45 4.35
N ASN A 138 7.31 11.69 4.86
CA ASN A 138 6.11 12.45 5.20
C ASN A 138 5.15 12.62 4.01
N GLY A 139 3.94 12.08 4.13
CA GLY A 139 2.85 12.20 3.15
C GLY A 139 2.77 11.07 2.12
N LEU A 140 3.66 10.08 2.14
CA LEU A 140 3.73 9.07 1.08
C LEU A 140 2.61 8.04 1.15
N GLU A 141 2.31 7.51 2.33
CA GLU A 141 1.31 6.46 2.57
C GLU A 141 -0.09 6.95 2.16
N VAL A 142 -0.44 8.16 2.60
CA VAL A 142 -1.73 8.80 2.28
C VAL A 142 -1.73 9.32 0.86
N GLY A 143 -0.63 9.95 0.41
CA GLY A 143 -0.56 10.56 -0.91
C GLY A 143 -0.70 9.53 -2.02
N GLN A 144 0.01 8.40 -1.94
CA GLN A 144 -0.12 7.33 -2.93
C GLN A 144 -1.54 6.73 -2.95
N SER A 145 -2.14 6.56 -1.77
CA SER A 145 -3.51 6.03 -1.62
C SER A 145 -4.54 6.98 -2.23
N VAL A 146 -4.40 8.29 -2.02
CA VAL A 146 -5.29 9.30 -2.63
C VAL A 146 -5.19 9.25 -4.16
N VAL A 147 -3.98 9.16 -4.74
CA VAL A 147 -3.82 9.04 -6.19
C VAL A 147 -4.51 7.78 -6.71
N ILE A 148 -4.26 6.63 -6.08
CA ILE A 148 -4.90 5.36 -6.46
C ILE A 148 -6.43 5.51 -6.42
N ALA A 149 -6.98 6.05 -5.34
CA ALA A 149 -8.43 6.22 -5.18
C ALA A 149 -9.04 7.11 -6.28
N ILE A 150 -8.40 8.24 -6.60
CA ILE A 150 -8.85 9.15 -7.67
C ILE A 150 -8.89 8.42 -9.03
N PHE A 151 -7.87 7.61 -9.35
CA PHE A 151 -7.82 6.89 -10.61
C PHE A 151 -8.80 5.70 -10.67
N ILE A 152 -9.09 5.04 -9.54
CA ILE A 152 -10.18 4.05 -9.48
C ILE A 152 -11.53 4.75 -9.68
N MET A 153 -11.76 5.90 -9.04
CA MET A 153 -13.00 6.68 -9.25
C MET A 153 -13.14 7.11 -10.71
N LEU A 154 -12.06 7.57 -11.36
CA LEU A 154 -12.06 7.90 -12.78
C LEU A 154 -12.39 6.67 -13.63
N HIS A 155 -11.80 5.51 -13.33
CA HIS A 155 -12.17 4.25 -13.98
C HIS A 155 -13.65 3.94 -13.81
N ASN A 156 -14.21 4.07 -12.60
CA ASN A 156 -15.61 3.79 -12.33
C ASN A 156 -16.54 4.72 -13.10
N ILE A 157 -16.24 6.02 -13.15
CA ILE A 157 -17.01 7.01 -13.92
C ILE A 157 -17.00 6.64 -15.41
N ILE A 158 -15.84 6.31 -15.97
CA ILE A 158 -15.75 5.88 -17.37
C ILE A 158 -16.59 4.62 -17.61
N GLN A 159 -16.50 3.60 -16.75
CA GLN A 159 -17.30 2.37 -16.90
C GLN A 159 -18.82 2.63 -16.83
N ILE A 160 -19.26 3.51 -15.94
CA ILE A 160 -20.66 3.92 -15.85
C ILE A 160 -21.10 4.66 -17.12
N MET A 161 -20.26 5.57 -17.64
CA MET A 161 -20.55 6.31 -18.88
C MET A 161 -20.62 5.40 -20.11
N LEU A 162 -19.79 4.36 -20.17
CA LEU A 162 -19.85 3.35 -21.24
C LEU A 162 -21.12 2.50 -21.20
N ASN A 163 -21.75 2.38 -20.02
CA ASN A 163 -23.04 1.74 -19.79
C ASN A 163 -23.18 0.36 -20.46
N ILE A 164 -22.13 -0.47 -20.36
CA ILE A 164 -22.03 -1.78 -21.04
C ILE A 164 -23.07 -2.77 -20.50
N SER A 165 -23.27 -2.80 -19.18
CA SER A 165 -24.31 -3.62 -18.54
C SER A 165 -24.79 -3.00 -17.22
N PRO A 166 -26.06 -3.21 -16.84
CA PRO A 166 -26.59 -2.71 -15.57
C PRO A 166 -25.79 -3.18 -14.35
N GLN A 167 -25.41 -4.47 -14.32
CA GLN A 167 -24.64 -5.05 -13.22
C GLN A 167 -23.26 -4.38 -13.07
N LEU A 168 -22.57 -4.12 -14.19
CA LEU A 168 -21.29 -3.44 -14.14
C LEU A 168 -21.45 -2.01 -13.63
N CYS A 169 -22.49 -1.30 -14.04
CA CYS A 169 -22.79 0.03 -13.51
C CYS A 169 -23.03 -0.01 -12.00
N GLU A 170 -23.83 -0.94 -11.49
CA GLU A 170 -24.06 -1.11 -10.04
C GLU A 170 -22.77 -1.38 -9.26
N ASN A 171 -21.91 -2.25 -9.78
CA ASN A 171 -20.60 -2.55 -9.19
C ASN A 171 -19.70 -1.29 -9.11
N ASN A 172 -19.73 -0.45 -10.16
CA ASN A 172 -18.97 0.80 -10.19
C ASN A 172 -19.59 1.89 -9.29
N TYR A 173 -20.91 1.97 -9.15
CA TYR A 173 -21.56 2.83 -8.16
C TYR A 173 -21.20 2.43 -6.74
N PHE A 174 -21.21 1.12 -6.44
CA PHE A 174 -20.75 0.59 -5.15
C PHE A 174 -19.32 1.05 -4.82
N SER A 175 -18.40 0.92 -5.78
CA SER A 175 -17.02 1.40 -5.62
C SER A 175 -16.97 2.91 -5.32
N LEU A 176 -17.72 3.72 -6.05
CA LEU A 176 -17.78 5.17 -5.81
C LEU A 176 -18.32 5.51 -4.41
N TYR A 177 -19.35 4.80 -3.92
CA TYR A 177 -19.88 4.99 -2.57
C TYR A 177 -18.82 4.73 -1.49
N MET A 178 -17.95 3.74 -1.71
CA MET A 178 -16.84 3.45 -0.82
C MET A 178 -15.68 4.44 -0.96
N LEU A 179 -15.37 4.90 -2.18
CA LEU A 179 -14.16 5.71 -2.44
C LEU A 179 -14.32 7.21 -2.21
N ILE A 180 -15.52 7.78 -2.37
CA ILE A 180 -15.74 9.22 -2.16
C ILE A 180 -15.45 9.62 -0.70
N PRO A 181 -15.99 8.93 0.34
CA PRO A 181 -15.65 9.22 1.72
C PRO A 181 -14.18 8.91 2.04
N PHE A 182 -13.65 7.80 1.51
CA PHE A 182 -12.24 7.42 1.70
C PHE A 182 -11.29 8.51 1.21
N THR A 183 -11.52 9.02 0.00
CA THR A 183 -10.66 10.03 -0.64
C THR A 183 -10.75 11.37 0.09
N THR A 184 -11.97 11.80 0.45
CA THR A 184 -12.19 13.07 1.16
C THR A 184 -11.51 13.09 2.53
N LEU A 185 -11.67 12.00 3.29
CA LEU A 185 -11.06 11.85 4.61
C LEU A 185 -9.53 11.69 4.50
N SER A 186 -9.05 10.95 3.50
CA SER A 186 -7.60 10.81 3.23
C SER A 186 -6.96 12.12 2.79
N LEU A 187 -7.62 12.94 1.97
CA LEU A 187 -7.15 14.29 1.62
C LEU A 187 -7.04 15.19 2.85
N THR A 188 -7.99 15.07 3.77
CA THR A 188 -7.96 15.80 5.05
C THR A 188 -6.79 15.34 5.92
N LEU A 189 -6.55 14.03 6.02
CA LEU A 189 -5.39 13.46 6.71
C LEU A 189 -4.07 13.92 6.07
N LEU A 190 -4.00 13.88 4.74
CA LEU A 190 -2.83 14.29 3.97
C LEU A 190 -2.46 15.73 4.28
N LYS A 191 -3.41 16.64 4.47
CA LYS A 191 -3.11 18.03 4.86
C LYS A 191 -2.26 18.13 6.15
N TYR A 192 -2.44 17.21 7.10
CA TYR A 192 -1.69 17.18 8.36
C TYR A 192 -0.45 16.28 8.31
N ASN A 193 -0.48 15.23 7.48
CA ASN A 193 0.61 14.27 7.31
C ASN A 193 1.62 14.69 6.22
N TRP A 194 1.26 15.61 5.32
CA TRP A 194 2.15 16.12 4.28
C TRP A 194 3.34 16.86 4.89
N TYR A 195 4.47 16.85 4.19
CA TYR A 195 5.70 17.50 4.62
C TYR A 195 5.50 19.00 4.97
N PRO A 196 5.99 19.47 6.14
CA PRO A 196 6.48 18.68 7.27
C PRO A 196 5.30 18.08 8.07
N ALA A 197 5.35 16.78 8.34
CA ALA A 197 4.23 16.11 9.00
C ALA A 197 4.02 16.64 10.42
N LYS A 198 2.75 16.73 10.80
CA LYS A 198 2.33 17.02 12.18
C LYS A 198 1.84 15.78 12.89
N VAL A 199 1.55 14.72 12.14
CA VAL A 199 0.90 13.48 12.59
C VAL A 199 1.38 12.33 11.70
N PHE A 200 1.53 11.14 12.28
CA PHE A 200 1.75 9.90 11.55
C PHE A 200 0.47 9.10 11.45
N VAL A 201 0.37 8.34 10.36
CA VAL A 201 -0.85 7.61 10.02
C VAL A 201 -0.92 6.23 10.66
N GLY A 202 0.23 5.63 10.92
CA GLY A 202 0.38 4.28 11.48
C GLY A 202 0.05 3.17 10.47
N ASP A 203 0.35 1.93 10.86
CA ASP A 203 -0.06 0.71 10.18
C ASP A 203 -1.59 0.69 10.00
N THR A 204 -2.34 1.25 10.97
CA THR A 204 -3.81 1.39 10.88
C THR A 204 -4.27 1.98 9.54
N TYR A 205 -3.64 3.04 9.05
CA TYR A 205 -4.04 3.66 7.77
C TYR A 205 -3.68 2.78 6.58
N CYS A 206 -2.49 2.18 6.56
CA CYS A 206 -2.05 1.29 5.48
C CYS A 206 -2.99 0.09 5.33
N TYR A 207 -3.38 -0.48 6.47
CA TYR A 207 -4.33 -1.59 6.58
C TYR A 207 -5.72 -1.17 6.13
N PHE A 208 -6.22 -0.03 6.61
CA PHE A 208 -7.48 0.57 6.18
C PHE A 208 -7.54 0.83 4.66
N ALA A 209 -6.52 1.49 4.11
CA ALA A 209 -6.44 1.84 2.69
C ALA A 209 -6.36 0.59 1.82
N GLY A 210 -5.45 -0.33 2.15
CA GLY A 210 -5.28 -1.57 1.41
C GLY A 210 -6.56 -2.42 1.38
N MET A 211 -7.28 -2.53 2.49
CA MET A 211 -8.54 -3.27 2.52
C MET A 211 -9.65 -2.57 1.76
N THR A 212 -9.74 -1.25 1.84
CA THR A 212 -10.72 -0.48 1.06
C THR A 212 -10.50 -0.71 -0.43
N PHE A 213 -9.26 -0.69 -0.91
CA PHE A 213 -8.94 -1.00 -2.30
C PHE A 213 -9.26 -2.44 -2.67
N ALA A 214 -8.85 -3.41 -1.85
CA ALA A 214 -9.17 -4.82 -2.10
C ALA A 214 -10.68 -5.08 -2.21
N VAL A 215 -11.47 -4.50 -1.30
CA VAL A 215 -12.95 -4.57 -1.29
C VAL A 215 -13.53 -4.03 -2.59
N VAL A 216 -13.18 -2.80 -3.00
CA VAL A 216 -13.76 -2.22 -4.21
C VAL A 216 -13.27 -2.92 -5.47
N GLY A 217 -12.02 -3.42 -5.49
CA GLY A 217 -11.47 -4.18 -6.62
C GLY A 217 -12.15 -5.54 -6.80
N ILE A 218 -12.41 -6.26 -5.70
CA ILE A 218 -13.07 -7.58 -5.68
C ILE A 218 -14.55 -7.43 -6.03
N LEU A 219 -15.32 -6.69 -5.22
CA LEU A 219 -16.77 -6.52 -5.44
C LEU A 219 -17.09 -5.70 -6.69
N GLY A 220 -16.16 -4.85 -7.13
CA GLY A 220 -16.26 -4.11 -8.37
C GLY A 220 -15.91 -4.91 -9.62
N HIS A 221 -15.33 -6.11 -9.47
CA HIS A 221 -14.81 -6.96 -10.56
C HIS A 221 -13.78 -6.26 -11.47
N PHE A 222 -12.97 -5.35 -10.92
CA PHE A 222 -11.90 -4.67 -11.65
C PHE A 222 -10.52 -4.78 -10.96
N SER A 223 -10.32 -5.82 -10.15
CA SER A 223 -9.06 -6.10 -9.44
C SER A 223 -7.83 -6.07 -10.38
N LYS A 224 -7.94 -6.59 -11.61
CA LYS A 224 -6.87 -6.53 -12.62
C LYS A 224 -6.51 -5.08 -13.00
N THR A 225 -7.50 -4.23 -13.27
CA THR A 225 -7.28 -2.80 -13.55
C THR A 225 -6.69 -2.10 -12.33
N MET A 226 -7.19 -2.40 -11.14
CA MET A 226 -6.66 -1.85 -9.88
C MET A 226 -5.19 -2.21 -9.68
N MET A 227 -4.77 -3.44 -10.00
CA MET A 227 -3.37 -3.85 -9.91
C MET A 227 -2.46 -3.08 -10.86
N LEU A 228 -2.96 -2.58 -12.00
CA LEU A 228 -2.19 -1.65 -12.84
C LEU A 228 -1.96 -0.30 -12.16
N PHE A 229 -2.89 0.15 -11.31
CA PHE A 229 -2.70 1.35 -10.50
C PHE A 229 -1.73 1.10 -9.33
N PHE A 230 -1.59 -0.15 -8.87
CA PHE A 230 -0.63 -0.54 -7.82
C PHE A 230 0.80 -0.80 -8.33
N LEU A 231 1.14 -0.45 -9.58
CA LEU A 231 2.45 -0.76 -10.15
C LEU A 231 3.65 -0.30 -9.29
N PRO A 232 3.69 0.91 -8.71
CA PRO A 232 4.78 1.31 -7.83
C PRO A 232 4.89 0.45 -6.56
N GLN A 233 3.75 0.07 -5.97
CA GLN A 233 3.67 -0.80 -4.80
C GLN A 233 4.13 -2.22 -5.15
N ILE A 234 3.67 -2.77 -6.27
CA ILE A 234 4.08 -4.08 -6.80
C ILE A 234 5.59 -4.09 -7.04
N PHE A 235 6.11 -3.06 -7.72
CA PHE A 235 7.53 -2.93 -7.98
C PHE A 235 8.33 -2.88 -6.68
N ASN A 236 7.95 -2.01 -5.74
CA ASN A 236 8.64 -1.90 -4.45
C ASN A 236 8.57 -3.22 -3.65
N PHE A 237 7.44 -3.92 -3.69
CA PHE A 237 7.28 -5.23 -3.05
C PHE A 237 8.23 -6.26 -3.64
N VAL A 238 8.17 -6.49 -4.97
CA VAL A 238 9.03 -7.45 -5.67
C VAL A 238 10.50 -7.11 -5.49
N PHE A 239 10.86 -5.84 -5.58
CA PHE A 239 12.22 -5.36 -5.34
C PHE A 239 12.67 -5.62 -3.90
N SER A 240 11.77 -5.48 -2.92
CA SER A 240 12.04 -5.73 -1.50
C SER A 240 12.13 -7.21 -1.13
N VAL A 241 11.60 -8.14 -1.95
CA VAL A 241 11.50 -9.59 -1.65
C VAL A 241 12.80 -10.19 -1.10
N PRO A 242 13.99 -9.97 -1.70
CA PRO A 242 15.22 -10.58 -1.18
C PRO A 242 15.52 -10.17 0.27
N GLN A 243 15.20 -8.93 0.65
CA GLN A 243 15.34 -8.45 2.02
C GLN A 243 14.19 -8.94 2.93
N LEU A 244 12.95 -8.87 2.46
CA LEU A 244 11.77 -9.27 3.25
C LEU A 244 11.82 -10.75 3.66
N PHE A 245 12.28 -11.62 2.76
CA PHE A 245 12.44 -13.06 3.01
C PHE A 245 13.82 -13.45 3.51
N LYS A 246 14.63 -12.48 3.95
CA LYS A 246 15.95 -12.70 4.56
C LYS A 246 16.92 -13.51 3.67
N MET A 247 16.75 -13.43 2.34
CA MET A 247 17.74 -13.93 1.37
C MET A 247 18.97 -13.02 1.34
N VAL A 248 18.74 -11.73 1.62
CA VAL A 248 19.73 -10.70 1.90
C VAL A 248 19.39 -10.11 3.28
N PRO A 249 20.38 -9.80 4.14
CA PRO A 249 20.13 -9.16 5.42
C PRO A 249 19.28 -7.90 5.28
N CYS A 250 18.27 -7.80 6.15
CA CYS A 250 17.24 -6.77 6.07
C CYS A 250 17.18 -6.02 7.41
N PRO A 251 17.59 -4.74 7.43
CA PRO A 251 17.52 -3.93 8.64
C PRO A 251 16.07 -3.63 9.02
N ARG A 252 15.85 -3.16 10.25
CA ARG A 252 14.52 -2.80 10.77
C ARG A 252 13.92 -1.64 9.97
N HIS A 253 14.70 -0.59 9.72
CA HIS A 253 14.29 0.57 8.92
C HIS A 253 15.02 0.58 7.59
N ARG A 254 14.26 0.72 6.49
CA ARG A 254 14.77 0.76 5.11
C ARG A 254 14.50 2.09 4.40
N MET A 255 13.96 3.06 5.13
CA MET A 255 13.79 4.44 4.67
C MET A 255 15.16 5.10 4.44
N PRO A 256 15.24 6.12 3.58
CA PRO A 256 16.46 6.91 3.39
C PRO A 256 17.02 7.50 4.70
N ASN A 257 18.27 7.94 4.68
CA ASN A 257 18.89 8.63 5.82
C ASN A 257 18.93 10.15 5.58
N LEU A 258 18.73 10.95 6.62
CA LEU A 258 18.93 12.39 6.56
C LEU A 258 20.43 12.72 6.69
N ASN A 259 20.98 13.43 5.70
CA ASN A 259 22.24 14.14 5.87
C ASN A 259 21.96 15.49 6.56
N VAL A 260 22.36 15.60 7.83
CA VAL A 260 22.09 16.77 8.68
C VAL A 260 22.75 18.04 8.15
N THR A 261 23.87 17.92 7.46
CA THR A 261 24.62 19.06 6.91
C THR A 261 23.94 19.62 5.67
N SER A 262 23.50 18.75 4.75
CA SER A 262 22.84 19.19 3.50
C SER A 262 21.34 19.40 3.66
N GLY A 263 20.72 18.84 4.71
CA GLY A 263 19.27 18.82 4.91
C GLY A 263 18.52 17.93 3.91
N LYS A 264 19.22 17.07 3.17
CA LYS A 264 18.66 16.19 2.14
C LYS A 264 18.72 14.73 2.58
N LEU A 265 17.87 13.92 1.95
CA LEU A 265 17.87 12.47 2.08
C LEU A 265 18.92 11.85 1.16
N GLU A 266 19.61 10.86 1.69
CA GLU A 266 20.61 10.04 1.02
C GLU A 266 20.25 8.57 1.17
N ASN A 267 20.87 7.73 0.33
CA ASN A 267 20.69 6.28 0.41
C ASN A 267 21.00 5.75 1.81
N SER A 268 20.10 4.87 2.27
CA SER A 268 20.36 4.00 3.41
C SER A 268 20.99 2.71 2.94
N PHE A 269 21.89 2.14 3.75
CA PHE A 269 22.64 0.95 3.42
C PHE A 269 22.48 -0.11 4.52
N ALA A 270 22.60 -1.38 4.12
CA ALA A 270 22.79 -2.52 5.00
C ALA A 270 24.24 -3.01 4.85
N GLU A 271 24.90 -3.27 5.97
CA GLU A 271 26.26 -3.83 6.03
C GLU A 271 26.17 -5.24 6.64
N PHE A 272 26.80 -6.21 5.98
CA PHE A 272 26.80 -7.62 6.39
C PHE A 272 27.97 -8.38 5.76
N ASP A 273 28.24 -9.57 6.27
CA ASP A 273 29.24 -10.48 5.71
C ASP A 273 28.65 -11.26 4.51
N LEU A 274 29.46 -11.51 3.48
CA LEU A 274 29.00 -12.25 2.29
C LEU A 274 28.48 -13.67 2.61
N SER A 275 28.94 -14.27 3.71
CA SER A 275 28.51 -15.57 4.20
C SER A 275 27.06 -15.59 4.69
N GLU A 276 26.47 -14.42 5.01
CA GLU A 276 25.07 -14.30 5.43
C GLU A 276 24.08 -14.32 4.25
N VAL A 277 24.57 -14.24 3.01
CA VAL A 277 23.74 -14.16 1.81
C VAL A 277 23.66 -15.53 1.13
N ASN A 278 22.44 -16.01 0.89
CA ASN A 278 22.24 -17.25 0.16
C ASN A 278 22.45 -17.08 -1.36
N ILE A 279 22.52 -18.20 -2.10
CA ILE A 279 22.79 -18.19 -3.56
C ILE A 279 21.75 -17.34 -4.33
N ILE A 280 20.48 -17.42 -3.93
CA ILE A 280 19.40 -16.64 -4.54
C ILE A 280 19.62 -15.14 -4.31
N GLY A 281 19.95 -14.75 -3.07
CA GLY A 281 20.28 -13.38 -2.70
C GLY A 281 21.45 -12.83 -3.51
N LEU A 282 22.50 -13.62 -3.72
CA LEU A 282 23.64 -13.24 -4.56
C LEU A 282 23.24 -13.01 -6.03
N ILE A 283 22.38 -13.87 -6.58
CA ILE A 283 21.84 -13.70 -7.94
C ILE A 283 21.00 -12.42 -8.01
N CYS A 284 20.10 -12.20 -7.05
CA CYS A 284 19.30 -10.99 -6.97
C CYS A 284 20.18 -9.73 -6.91
N ILE A 285 21.21 -9.70 -6.08
CA ILE A 285 22.15 -8.58 -6.00
C ILE A 285 22.79 -8.30 -7.36
N LYS A 286 23.28 -9.34 -8.05
CA LYS A 286 23.90 -9.16 -9.38
C LYS A 286 22.92 -8.56 -10.40
N ILE A 287 21.70 -9.09 -10.46
CA ILE A 287 20.65 -8.60 -11.38
C ILE A 287 20.27 -7.15 -11.04
N LEU A 288 19.94 -6.88 -9.78
CA LEU A 288 19.50 -5.56 -9.34
C LEU A 288 20.59 -4.51 -9.55
N ARG A 289 21.86 -4.86 -9.35
CA ARG A 289 23.00 -4.00 -9.66
C ARG A 289 23.14 -3.75 -11.16
N ALA A 290 23.00 -4.78 -11.99
CA ALA A 290 23.05 -4.62 -13.46
C ALA A 290 21.92 -3.72 -13.98
N LEU A 291 20.75 -3.74 -13.34
CA LEU A 291 19.62 -2.85 -13.63
C LEU A 291 19.79 -1.44 -13.05
N GLY A 292 20.88 -1.16 -12.32
CA GLY A 292 21.13 0.14 -11.69
C GLY A 292 20.15 0.49 -10.56
N LEU A 293 19.53 -0.52 -9.92
CA LEU A 293 18.55 -0.32 -8.86
C LEU A 293 19.15 -0.21 -7.46
N ILE A 294 20.38 -0.69 -7.30
CA ILE A 294 21.09 -0.73 -6.03
C ILE A 294 22.53 -0.22 -6.20
N ASP A 295 23.04 0.37 -5.14
CA ASP A 295 24.43 0.79 -5.02
C ASP A 295 25.19 -0.18 -4.11
N LEU A 296 26.47 -0.41 -4.41
CA LEU A 296 27.32 -1.36 -3.73
C LEU A 296 28.67 -0.70 -3.44
N LYS A 297 28.93 -0.48 -2.15
CA LYS A 297 30.17 0.12 -1.65
C LYS A 297 31.05 -0.97 -1.06
N LYS A 298 32.36 -0.86 -1.30
CA LYS A 298 33.35 -1.70 -0.61
C LYS A 298 33.39 -1.28 0.86
N ALA A 299 33.24 -2.23 1.77
CA ALA A 299 33.52 -1.96 3.18
C ALA A 299 35.03 -1.75 3.38
N ALA A 300 35.41 -1.12 4.49
CA ALA A 300 36.81 -0.96 4.85
C ALA A 300 37.52 -2.31 5.15
N ASN A 301 36.74 -3.34 5.47
CA ASN A 301 37.19 -4.71 5.68
C ASN A 301 36.73 -5.55 4.47
N GLU A 302 37.64 -6.23 3.76
CA GLU A 302 37.35 -6.87 2.46
C GLU A 302 36.29 -7.99 2.53
N GLU A 303 35.97 -8.50 3.72
CA GLU A 303 34.97 -9.54 3.95
C GLU A 303 33.52 -9.01 4.01
N ARG A 304 33.33 -7.70 4.20
CA ARG A 304 32.02 -7.06 4.36
C ARG A 304 31.53 -6.36 3.11
N VAL A 305 30.22 -6.37 2.92
CA VAL A 305 29.54 -5.70 1.81
C VAL A 305 28.57 -4.66 2.35
N ILE A 306 28.63 -3.46 1.78
CA ILE A 306 27.70 -2.37 2.06
C ILE A 306 26.81 -2.19 0.84
N ILE A 307 25.52 -2.48 0.97
CA ILE A 307 24.55 -2.43 -0.12
C ILE A 307 23.41 -1.49 0.20
N SER A 308 22.94 -0.71 -0.78
CA SER A 308 21.76 0.14 -0.56
C SER A 308 20.54 -0.71 -0.23
N ASN A 309 19.65 -0.24 0.65
CA ASN A 309 18.41 -0.93 0.96
C ASN A 309 17.49 -1.06 -0.26
N PHE A 310 16.80 -2.21 -0.38
CA PHE A 310 16.00 -2.56 -1.55
C PHE A 310 14.61 -1.96 -1.43
N THR A 311 14.50 -0.66 -1.70
CA THR A 311 13.23 0.07 -1.77
C THR A 311 13.29 1.07 -2.90
N ILE A 312 12.15 1.33 -3.56
CA ILE A 312 12.09 2.30 -4.66
C ILE A 312 12.55 3.70 -4.23
N LEU A 313 12.36 4.06 -2.95
CA LEU A 313 12.86 5.31 -2.37
C LEU A 313 14.38 5.42 -2.49
N ASN A 314 15.11 4.36 -2.14
CA ASN A 314 16.57 4.34 -2.27
C ASN A 314 16.99 4.32 -3.76
N SER A 315 16.29 3.58 -4.63
CA SER A 315 16.59 3.61 -6.07
C SER A 315 16.41 5.00 -6.69
N CYS A 316 15.36 5.73 -6.30
CA CYS A 316 15.19 7.12 -6.73
C CYS A 316 16.36 8.01 -6.31
N LEU A 317 16.91 7.83 -5.10
CA LEU A 317 18.09 8.58 -4.65
C LEU A 317 19.38 8.17 -5.37
N ILE A 318 19.46 6.94 -5.87
CA ILE A 318 20.56 6.51 -6.76
C ILE A 318 20.46 7.23 -8.11
N TRP A 319 19.26 7.33 -8.68
CA TRP A 319 19.06 7.90 -10.02
C TRP A 319 19.08 9.43 -10.06
N PHE A 320 18.52 10.08 -9.03
CA PHE A 320 18.34 11.53 -9.00
C PHE A 320 19.28 12.23 -7.99
N GLY A 321 20.11 11.47 -7.28
CA GLY A 321 20.97 11.97 -6.21
C GLY A 321 20.20 12.35 -4.95
N SER A 322 20.86 13.07 -4.04
CA SER A 322 20.25 13.49 -2.78
C SER A 322 19.11 14.49 -3.01
N LEU A 323 17.93 14.17 -2.48
CA LEU A 323 16.71 14.97 -2.61
C LEU A 323 16.24 15.45 -1.25
N SER A 324 15.53 16.58 -1.19
CA SER A 324 14.77 16.90 0.03
C SER A 324 13.68 15.84 0.22
N GLU A 325 13.27 15.58 1.45
CA GLU A 325 12.18 14.63 1.73
C GLU A 325 10.88 15.02 1.00
N ARG A 326 10.59 16.33 0.94
CA ARG A 326 9.44 16.86 0.20
C ARG A 326 9.51 16.53 -1.29
N ASP A 327 10.69 16.66 -1.90
CA ASP A 327 10.84 16.43 -3.33
C ASP A 327 10.86 14.95 -3.67
N LEU A 328 11.42 14.10 -2.79
CA LEU A 328 11.29 12.65 -2.92
C LEU A 328 9.82 12.21 -2.80
N ALA A 329 9.06 12.77 -1.86
CA ALA A 329 7.62 12.49 -1.74
C ALA A 329 6.87 12.90 -3.02
N LYS A 330 7.11 14.12 -3.54
CA LYS A 330 6.52 14.56 -4.82
C LYS A 330 6.89 13.65 -5.99
N LEU A 331 8.16 13.22 -6.08
CA LEU A 331 8.61 12.30 -7.12
C LEU A 331 7.85 10.98 -7.05
N MET A 332 7.66 10.43 -5.85
CA MET A 332 6.87 9.21 -5.67
C MET A 332 5.40 9.40 -6.06
N ILE A 333 4.78 10.53 -5.72
CA ILE A 333 3.42 10.86 -6.17
C ILE A 333 3.36 11.01 -7.69
N PHE A 334 4.37 11.61 -8.31
CA PHE A 334 4.45 11.72 -9.76
C PHE A 334 4.57 10.35 -10.43
N LEU A 335 5.44 9.47 -9.93
CA LEU A 335 5.56 8.09 -10.40
C LEU A 335 4.23 7.33 -10.26
N GLN A 336 3.50 7.55 -9.16
CA GLN A 336 2.19 6.98 -8.93
C GLN A 336 1.16 7.46 -9.97
N ILE A 337 1.11 8.76 -10.25
CA ILE A 337 0.22 9.33 -11.28
C ILE A 337 0.56 8.74 -12.65
N PHE A 338 1.85 8.68 -13.00
CA PHE A 338 2.31 8.11 -14.26
C PHE A 338 1.89 6.64 -14.40
N ALA A 339 2.10 5.84 -13.37
CA ALA A 339 1.67 4.45 -13.33
C ALA A 339 0.16 4.29 -13.50
N CYS A 340 -0.64 5.14 -12.85
CA CYS A 340 -2.09 5.09 -12.99
C CYS A 340 -2.57 5.52 -14.39
N LEU A 341 -1.94 6.55 -14.99
CA LEU A 341 -2.19 6.95 -16.38
C LEU A 341 -1.84 5.83 -17.35
N PHE A 342 -0.69 5.17 -17.16
CA PHE A 342 -0.30 4.00 -17.92
C PHE A 342 -1.35 2.88 -17.78
N GLY A 343 -1.81 2.60 -16.55
CA GLY A 343 -2.85 1.61 -16.30
C GLY A 343 -4.17 1.91 -17.02
N LEU A 344 -4.60 3.17 -17.08
CA LEU A 344 -5.78 3.58 -17.86
C LEU A 344 -5.56 3.41 -19.36
N SER A 345 -4.40 3.84 -19.88
CA SER A 345 -4.03 3.67 -21.30
C SER A 345 -4.00 2.19 -21.69
N VAL A 346 -3.49 1.32 -20.83
CA VAL A 346 -3.53 -0.13 -21.00
C VAL A 346 -4.98 -0.64 -21.03
N ARG A 347 -5.80 -0.24 -20.05
CA ARG A 347 -7.19 -0.71 -19.94
C ARG A 347 -8.07 -0.28 -21.11
N TYR A 348 -7.88 0.92 -21.66
CA TYR A 348 -8.79 1.50 -22.65
C TYR A 348 -8.20 1.62 -24.05
N GLY A 349 -6.87 1.61 -24.20
CA GLY A 349 -6.18 1.68 -25.50
C GLY A 349 -5.62 0.33 -25.97
N PHE A 350 -5.27 -0.57 -25.05
CA PHE A 350 -4.62 -1.85 -25.36
C PHE A 350 -5.37 -3.05 -24.77
N SER A 351 -6.68 -2.93 -24.50
CA SER A 351 -7.45 -4.00 -23.86
C SER A 351 -7.31 -5.34 -24.58
N ASN A 352 -7.28 -5.34 -25.91
CA ASN A 352 -7.18 -6.55 -26.74
C ASN A 352 -5.85 -7.32 -26.59
N LEU A 353 -4.82 -6.73 -26.00
CA LEU A 353 -3.52 -7.37 -25.76
C LEU A 353 -3.42 -8.06 -24.38
N LEU A 354 -4.33 -7.74 -23.45
CA LEU A 354 -4.21 -8.10 -22.03
C LEU A 354 -5.50 -8.70 -21.42
N TYR A 355 -6.64 -8.60 -22.11
CA TYR A 355 -7.93 -9.12 -21.68
C TYR A 355 -8.55 -10.04 -22.71
#